data_AF-A0AAN7GYY8-F1
#
_entry.id   AF-A0AAN7GYY8-F1
#
_cell.length_a   1.000
_cell.length_b   1.000
_cell.length_c   1.000
_cell.angle_alpha   90.00
_cell.angle_beta   90.00
_cell.angle_gamma   90.00
#
_symmetry.space_group_name_H-M   'P 1'
#
loop_
_entity.id
_entity.type
_entity.pdbx_description
1 polymer ?
#
loop_
_entity_poly.entity_id
_entity_poly.type
_entity_poly.pdbx_seq_one_letter_code
_entity_poly.pdbx_strand_id
1 'polypeptide(L)'
;MHLPTLLTAALAAAPLASAFKFTIYHQIHFTGGSRSWTSPGTYTIGSGGGKSWKFETLPRDRCCVRLCYQGREVGYRCQPDSNPNSSPIDKVVLGCGNIVLRCQA
;
A
#
# COMPACT_ATOMS: atom_id res chain seq x y z
N MET A 1 16.23 -37.87 40.96
CA MET A 1 15.35 -37.91 39.78
C MET A 1 15.67 -36.68 38.95
N HIS A 2 16.33 -36.84 37.80
CA HIS A 2 16.71 -35.72 36.92
C HIS A 2 15.73 -35.69 35.73
N LEU A 3 14.93 -34.64 35.61
CA LEU A 3 14.15 -34.36 34.40
C LEU A 3 14.99 -33.47 33.48
N PRO A 4 15.16 -33.80 32.18
CA PRO A 4 15.78 -32.91 31.23
C PRO A 4 14.71 -31.96 30.68
N THR A 5 14.87 -30.66 30.92
CA THR A 5 14.02 -29.62 30.35
C THR A 5 14.43 -29.40 28.89
N LEU A 6 13.64 -29.92 27.94
CA LEU A 6 13.79 -29.64 26.52
C LEU A 6 13.25 -28.23 26.23
N LEU A 7 14.15 -27.29 25.97
CA LEU A 7 13.83 -25.96 25.42
C LEU A 7 13.57 -26.08 23.91
N THR A 8 12.32 -26.16 23.51
CA THR A 8 11.89 -26.00 22.12
C THR A 8 11.99 -24.53 21.74
N ALA A 9 13.02 -24.16 20.98
CA ALA A 9 13.12 -22.85 20.35
C ALA A 9 12.05 -22.74 19.25
N ALA A 10 10.94 -22.07 19.56
CA ALA A 10 9.97 -21.68 18.54
C ALA A 10 10.61 -20.61 17.65
N LEU A 11 10.88 -20.93 16.38
CA LEU A 11 11.16 -19.91 15.37
C LEU A 11 9.90 -19.06 15.23
N ALA A 12 9.88 -17.89 15.85
CA ALA A 12 8.93 -16.86 15.52
C ALA A 12 9.17 -16.48 14.05
N ALA A 13 8.29 -16.92 13.16
CA ALA A 13 8.22 -16.39 11.81
C ALA A 13 7.88 -14.90 11.95
N ALA A 14 8.90 -14.04 11.91
CA ALA A 14 8.68 -12.61 11.84
C ALA A 14 7.79 -12.36 10.61
N PRO A 15 6.65 -11.66 10.75
CA PRO A 15 5.88 -11.28 9.58
C PRO A 15 6.83 -10.47 8.69
N LEU A 16 7.13 -11.00 7.51
CA LEU A 16 7.90 -10.30 6.48
C LEU A 16 7.18 -8.99 6.23
N ALA A 17 7.68 -7.91 6.82
CA ALA A 17 7.15 -6.58 6.59
C ALA A 17 7.17 -6.36 5.07
N SER A 18 5.99 -6.25 4.46
CA SER A 18 5.86 -6.03 3.02
C SER A 18 6.60 -4.74 2.66
N ALA A 19 7.67 -4.83 1.88
CA ALA A 19 8.57 -3.71 1.60
C ALA A 19 8.04 -2.82 0.47
N PHE A 20 6.81 -2.34 0.62
CA PHE A 20 6.25 -1.34 -0.28
C PHE A 20 6.05 0.00 0.42
N LYS A 21 6.03 1.06 -0.37
CA LYS A 21 5.67 2.41 0.05
C LYS A 21 4.82 3.04 -1.05
N PHE A 22 3.62 3.47 -0.69
CA PHE A 22 2.80 4.31 -1.54
C PHE A 22 2.79 5.72 -0.99
N THR A 23 3.12 6.71 -1.81
CA THR A 23 3.07 8.13 -1.45
C THR A 23 2.16 8.87 -2.43
N ILE A 24 1.28 9.71 -1.91
CA ILE A 24 0.35 10.52 -2.71
C ILE A 24 0.43 11.98 -2.31
N TYR A 25 0.29 12.85 -3.29
CA TYR A 25 0.49 14.29 -3.16
C TYR A 25 -0.78 15.03 -3.61
N HIS A 26 -1.10 16.13 -2.94
CA HIS A 26 -2.29 16.94 -3.22
C HIS A 26 -2.15 17.81 -4.49
N GLN A 27 -0.94 17.94 -5.04
CA GLN A 27 -0.66 18.62 -6.30
C GLN A 27 0.03 17.69 -7.30
N ILE A 28 0.11 18.15 -8.56
CA ILE A 28 0.85 17.47 -9.63
C ILE A 28 2.36 17.57 -9.38
N HIS A 29 3.14 16.78 -10.12
CA HIS A 29 4.60 16.72 -10.07
C HIS A 29 5.19 16.45 -8.68
N PHE A 30 4.47 15.70 -7.83
CA PHE A 30 4.91 15.28 -6.50
C PHE A 30 5.11 16.43 -5.51
N THR A 31 4.23 17.44 -5.57
CA THR A 31 4.32 18.66 -4.75
C THR A 31 3.13 18.86 -3.81
N GLY A 32 3.24 19.82 -2.90
CA GLY A 32 2.22 20.11 -1.89
C GLY A 32 2.17 19.10 -0.74
N GLY A 33 1.08 19.11 0.02
CA GLY A 33 0.86 18.16 1.11
C GLY A 33 0.87 16.71 0.60
N SER A 34 1.44 15.81 1.40
CA SER A 34 1.55 14.39 1.03
C SER A 34 1.19 13.46 2.18
N ARG A 35 0.85 12.22 1.83
CA ARG A 35 0.65 11.10 2.76
C ARG A 35 1.34 9.87 2.21
N SER A 36 1.84 9.01 3.10
CA SER A 36 2.48 7.76 2.70
C SER A 36 2.09 6.59 3.60
N TRP A 37 2.00 5.41 3.01
CA TRP A 37 1.69 4.16 3.71
C TRP A 37 2.62 3.04 3.26
N THR A 38 2.98 2.19 4.21
CA THR A 38 3.87 1.03 4.04
C THR A 38 3.22 -0.28 4.51
N SER A 39 1.92 -0.25 4.78
CA SER A 39 1.14 -1.41 5.21
C SER A 39 -0.12 -1.56 4.35
N PRO A 40 -0.61 -2.80 4.15
CA PRO A 40 -1.90 -3.04 3.51
C PRO A 40 -3.04 -2.34 4.24
N GLY A 41 -4.04 -1.89 3.49
CA GLY A 41 -5.19 -1.22 4.07
C GLY A 41 -5.97 -0.40 3.06
N THR A 42 -7.05 0.21 3.54
CA THR A 42 -7.86 1.17 2.79
C THR A 42 -7.70 2.55 3.41
N TYR A 43 -7.33 3.53 2.61
CA TYR A 43 -6.98 4.87 3.07
C TYR A 43 -7.73 5.94 2.29
N THR A 44 -8.43 6.81 3.01
CA THR A 44 -9.09 7.99 2.45
C THR A 44 -8.13 9.18 2.45
N ILE A 45 -8.01 9.88 1.33
CA ILE A 45 -7.08 11.01 1.15
C ILE A 45 -7.61 12.28 1.81
N GLY A 46 -8.93 12.46 1.85
CA GLY A 46 -9.61 13.66 2.38
C GLY A 46 -9.87 14.72 1.31
N SER A 47 -10.40 15.87 1.74
CA SER A 47 -10.82 16.97 0.86
C SER A 47 -9.65 17.52 0.03
N GLY A 48 -9.82 17.54 -1.29
CA GLY A 48 -8.81 18.01 -2.26
C GLY A 48 -8.21 16.90 -3.13
N GLY A 49 -8.29 15.64 -2.68
CA GLY A 49 -7.82 14.47 -3.42
C GLY A 49 -6.31 14.44 -3.71
N GLY A 50 -5.83 13.28 -4.13
CA GLY A 50 -4.47 13.13 -4.67
C GLY A 50 -4.42 13.45 -6.17
N LYS A 51 -3.36 14.15 -6.59
CA LYS A 51 -3.12 14.55 -7.98
C LYS A 51 -1.81 14.01 -8.57
N SER A 52 -0.91 13.50 -7.73
CA SER A 52 0.25 12.73 -8.17
C SER A 52 0.65 11.71 -7.12
N TRP A 53 1.31 10.62 -7.52
CA TRP A 53 1.66 9.54 -6.62
C TRP A 53 2.89 8.75 -7.06
N LYS A 54 3.52 8.08 -6.10
CA LYS A 54 4.62 7.12 -6.28
C LYS A 54 4.27 5.82 -5.57
N PHE A 55 4.46 4.71 -6.26
CA PHE A 55 4.35 3.38 -5.70
C PHE A 55 5.70 2.70 -5.82
N GLU A 56 6.29 2.37 -4.68
CA GLU A 56 7.56 1.68 -4.55
C GLU A 56 7.26 0.30 -3.99
N THR A 57 7.69 -0.78 -4.65
CA THR A 57 7.52 -2.16 -4.18
C THR A 57 8.59 -3.03 -4.82
N LEU A 58 9.00 -4.12 -4.18
CA LEU A 58 9.80 -5.11 -4.91
C LEU A 58 8.87 -6.06 -5.67
N PRO A 59 9.27 -6.56 -6.87
CA PRO A 59 8.47 -7.55 -7.59
C PRO A 59 8.13 -8.80 -6.76
N ARG A 60 9.03 -9.18 -5.84
CA ARG A 60 8.85 -10.35 -4.95
C ARG A 60 7.76 -10.16 -3.89
N ASP A 61 7.43 -8.92 -3.53
CA ASP A 61 6.49 -8.64 -2.45
C ASP A 61 5.03 -8.85 -2.90
N ARG A 62 4.81 -8.91 -4.23
CA ARG A 62 3.49 -9.08 -4.85
C ARG A 62 2.46 -8.07 -4.31
N CYS A 63 2.92 -6.87 -3.96
CA CYS A 63 2.07 -5.80 -3.47
C CYS A 63 1.49 -5.00 -4.62
N CYS A 64 0.24 -4.62 -4.47
CA CYS A 64 -0.52 -3.86 -5.43
C CYS A 64 -1.23 -2.70 -4.74
N VAL A 65 -1.49 -1.66 -5.53
CA VAL A 65 -2.30 -0.51 -5.17
C VAL A 65 -3.45 -0.38 -6.14
N ARG A 66 -4.66 -0.14 -5.61
CA ARG A 66 -5.86 0.26 -6.35
C ARG A 66 -6.18 1.70 -5.99
N LEU A 67 -6.29 2.54 -6.99
CA LEU A 67 -6.62 3.95 -6.88
C LEU A 67 -8.10 4.14 -7.15
N CYS A 68 -8.77 4.91 -6.30
CA CYS A 68 -10.20 5.09 -6.32
C CYS A 68 -10.58 6.56 -6.41
N TYR A 69 -11.68 6.83 -7.09
CA TYR A 69 -12.34 8.12 -7.08
C TYR A 69 -13.86 7.93 -7.08
N GLN A 70 -14.55 8.49 -6.10
CA GLN A 70 -16.01 8.42 -5.95
C GLN A 70 -16.55 6.98 -6.06
N GLY A 71 -15.84 6.04 -5.42
CA GLY A 71 -16.20 4.61 -5.43
C GLY A 71 -15.82 3.84 -6.69
N ARG A 72 -15.25 4.50 -7.71
CA ARG A 72 -14.83 3.88 -8.98
C ARG A 72 -13.34 3.59 -9.00
N GLU A 73 -12.97 2.51 -9.68
CA GLU A 73 -11.57 2.17 -9.91
C GLU A 73 -10.99 3.07 -11.02
N VAL A 74 -9.95 3.84 -10.70
CA VAL A 74 -9.29 4.76 -11.66
C VAL A 74 -7.84 4.41 -11.95
N GLY A 75 -7.26 3.45 -11.21
CA GLY A 75 -5.92 2.97 -11.46
C GLY A 75 -5.58 1.73 -10.66
N TYR A 76 -4.60 0.96 -11.14
CA TYR A 76 -4.11 -0.25 -10.48
C TYR A 76 -2.66 -0.52 -10.85
N ARG A 77 -1.81 -0.80 -9.87
CA ARG A 77 -0.39 -1.11 -10.09
C ARG A 77 0.08 -2.20 -9.15
N CYS A 78 0.91 -3.11 -9.64
CA CYS A 78 1.59 -4.14 -8.84
C CYS A 78 3.11 -4.11 -9.00
N GLN A 79 3.62 -3.11 -9.71
CA GLN A 79 5.03 -2.88 -9.96
C GLN A 79 5.34 -1.43 -9.59
N PRO A 80 6.62 -1.10 -9.30
CA PRO A 80 7.03 0.27 -9.10
C PRO A 80 6.54 1.16 -10.24
N ASP A 81 5.87 2.24 -9.89
CA ASP A 81 5.38 3.20 -10.86
C ASP A 81 5.20 4.57 -10.19
N SER A 82 5.12 5.62 -11.00
CA SER A 82 4.76 6.94 -10.53
C SER A 82 3.95 7.66 -11.58
N ASN A 83 2.98 8.45 -11.14
CA ASN A 83 2.23 9.32 -12.03
C ASN A 83 2.35 10.77 -11.54
N PRO A 84 3.03 11.65 -12.30
CA PRO A 84 3.16 13.06 -11.94
C PRO A 84 1.87 13.86 -12.17
N ASN A 85 0.90 13.34 -12.92
CA ASN A 85 -0.37 14.02 -13.19
C ASN A 85 -1.49 12.99 -13.31
N SER A 86 -2.07 12.63 -12.16
CA SER A 86 -3.17 11.68 -12.05
C SER A 86 -4.50 12.41 -12.08
N SER A 87 -5.52 11.73 -12.61
CA SER A 87 -6.91 12.04 -12.28
C SER A 87 -7.11 12.05 -10.75
N PRO A 88 -8.09 12.80 -10.22
CA PRO A 88 -8.34 12.88 -8.79
C PRO A 88 -8.46 11.50 -8.14
N ILE A 89 -7.86 11.34 -6.96
CA ILE A 89 -7.92 10.13 -6.14
C ILE A 89 -8.43 10.51 -4.76
N ASP A 90 -9.53 9.91 -4.30
CA ASP A 90 -10.08 10.16 -2.96
C ASP A 90 -9.81 9.01 -1.98
N LYS A 91 -9.48 7.83 -2.51
CA LYS A 91 -9.23 6.62 -1.74
C LYS A 91 -8.20 5.74 -2.43
N VAL A 92 -7.44 5.02 -1.62
CA VAL A 92 -6.41 4.08 -2.05
C VAL A 92 -6.57 2.78 -1.27
N VAL A 93 -6.51 1.65 -1.97
CA VAL A 93 -6.52 0.31 -1.37
C VAL A 93 -5.19 -0.37 -1.68
N LEU A 94 -4.48 -0.80 -0.64
CA LEU A 94 -3.16 -1.40 -0.69
C LEU A 94 -3.24 -2.84 -0.17
N GLY A 95 -2.59 -3.77 -0.85
CA GLY A 95 -2.50 -5.16 -0.40
C GLY A 95 -1.50 -5.98 -1.17
N CYS A 96 -1.07 -7.11 -0.59
CA CYS A 96 -0.05 -7.98 -1.16
C CYS A 96 -0.57 -9.42 -1.31
N GLY A 97 0.02 -10.17 -2.24
CA GLY A 97 -0.35 -11.56 -2.49
C GLY A 97 -1.69 -11.69 -3.23
N ASN A 98 -2.67 -12.34 -2.61
CA ASN A 98 -3.97 -12.65 -3.22
C ASN A 98 -5.12 -11.75 -2.70
N ILE A 99 -4.79 -10.60 -2.10
CA ILE A 99 -5.80 -9.68 -1.57
C ILE A 99 -6.58 -9.04 -2.73
N VAL A 100 -7.90 -9.09 -2.65
CA VAL A 100 -8.79 -8.43 -3.60
C VAL A 100 -8.89 -6.95 -3.26
N LEU A 101 -8.39 -6.07 -4.14
CA LEU A 101 -8.45 -4.61 -3.95
C LEU A 101 -9.68 -4.04 -4.66
N ARG A 102 -10.62 -3.43 -3.92
CA ARG A 102 -11.88 -2.88 -4.45
C ARG A 102 -12.14 -1.45 -3.97
N CYS A 103 -12.68 -0.61 -4.84
CA CYS A 103 -13.02 0.78 -4.52
C CYS A 103 -14.38 0.98 -3.82
N GLN A 104 -14.95 -0.06 -3.21
CA GLN A 104 -16.28 -0.04 -2.58
C GLN A 104 -16.46 1.16 -1.66
N ALA A 105 -17.61 1.84 -1.79
CA ALA A 105 -17.96 3.08 -1.10
C ALA A 105 -17.84 2.97 0.42
#